data_AF-F4XAY4-F1
#
_entry.id   AF-F4XAY4-F1
#
_cell.length_a   1.000
_cell.length_b   1.000
_cell.length_c   1.000
_cell.angle_alpha   90.00
_cell.angle_beta   90.00
_cell.angle_gamma   90.00
#
_symmetry.space_group_name_H-M   'P 1'
#
loop_
_entity.id
_entity.type
_entity.pdbx_description
1 polymer ?
#
loop_
_entity_poly.entity_id
_entity_poly.type
_entity_poly.pdbx_seq_one_letter_code
_entity_poly.pdbx_strand_id
1 'polypeptide(L)' 'MYNMLQYDKNLIAESECSPGEIIEIHRLYSKPGNYAVVGRKVEHSGSTVARYIKMKGTPQIVKHTFAEVVREGVKKQ' A
#
# COMPACT_ATOMS: atom_id res chain seq x y z
N MET A 1 -16.23 -35.35 -4.02
CA MET A 1 -14.91 -35.07 -3.40
C MET A 1 -14.44 -33.74 -3.96
N TYR A 2 -14.32 -32.70 -3.13
CA TYR A 2 -14.02 -31.33 -3.58
C TYR A 2 -12.60 -31.24 -4.18
N ASN A 3 -12.49 -30.72 -5.40
CA ASN A 3 -11.23 -30.49 -6.09
C ASN A 3 -10.67 -29.12 -5.69
N MET A 4 -9.58 -29.11 -4.91
CA MET A 4 -9.04 -27.95 -4.21
C MET A 4 -7.88 -27.29 -4.96
N LEU A 5 -7.87 -27.28 -6.30
CA LEU A 5 -6.68 -26.81 -7.06
C LEU A 5 -6.96 -26.00 -8.34
N GLN A 6 -8.12 -25.38 -8.47
CA GLN A 6 -8.31 -24.34 -9.49
C GLN A 6 -8.39 -22.98 -8.81
N TYR A 7 -7.33 -22.60 -8.10
CA TYR A 7 -7.15 -21.21 -7.70
C TYR A 7 -6.89 -20.41 -8.96
N ASP A 8 -7.93 -19.71 -9.41
CA ASP A 8 -7.88 -18.76 -10.51
C ASP A 8 -6.77 -17.74 -10.22
N LYS A 9 -5.71 -17.78 -11.03
CA LYS A 9 -4.57 -16.86 -10.96
C LYS A 9 -4.97 -15.40 -11.22
N ASN A 10 -6.24 -15.13 -11.52
CA ASN A 10 -6.80 -13.78 -11.70
C ASN A 10 -7.62 -13.28 -10.50
N LEU A 11 -7.75 -14.05 -9.40
CA LEU A 11 -8.60 -13.67 -8.25
C LEU A 11 -7.98 -12.61 -7.31
N ILE A 12 -6.70 -12.31 -7.49
CA ILE A 12 -6.02 -11.19 -6.84
C ILE A 12 -5.40 -10.41 -7.99
N ALA A 13 -6.06 -9.34 -8.43
CA ALA A 13 -5.45 -8.36 -9.33
C ALA A 13 -4.02 -8.10 -8.83
N GLU A 14 -3.02 -8.32 -9.68
CA GLU A 14 -1.63 -8.06 -9.29
C GLU A 14 -1.59 -6.67 -8.65
N SER A 15 -1.16 -6.60 -7.39
CA SER A 15 -1.19 -5.32 -6.69
C SER A 15 -0.28 -4.37 -7.45
N GLU A 16 -0.83 -3.27 -7.98
CA GLU A 16 -0.07 -2.26 -8.73
C GLU A 16 1.19 -1.79 -7.98
N CYS A 17 1.19 -1.85 -6.65
CA CYS A 17 2.38 -1.67 -5.81
C CYS A 17 2.64 -2.92 -4.95
N SER A 18 3.90 -3.33 -4.91
CA SER A 18 4.43 -4.28 -3.93
C SER A 18 4.39 -3.71 -2.50
N PRO A 19 4.44 -4.56 -1.46
CA PRO A 19 4.49 -4.10 -0.07
C PRO A 19 5.66 -3.13 0.23
N GLY A 20 6.83 -3.33 -0.39
CA GLY A 20 7.98 -2.46 -0.21
C GLY A 20 7.76 -1.04 -0.75
N GLU A 21 7.12 -0.92 -1.91
CA GLU A 21 6.76 0.38 -2.50
C GLU A 21 5.72 1.12 -1.66
N ILE A 22 4.75 0.39 -1.07
CA ILE A 22 3.75 0.99 -0.19
C ILE A 22 4.43 1.57 1.06
N ILE A 23 5.39 0.86 1.66
CA ILE A 23 6.18 1.38 2.79
C ILE A 23 6.92 2.65 2.38
N GLU A 24 7.56 2.65 1.20
CA GLU A 24 8.30 3.81 0.69
C GLU A 24 7.38 5.00 0.39
N ILE A 25 6.18 4.77 -0.13
CA ILE A 25 5.14 5.79 -0.29
C ILE A 25 4.83 6.47 1.06
N HIS A 26 4.62 5.66 2.11
CA HIS A 26 4.36 6.18 3.46
C HIS A 26 5.57 6.90 4.06
N ARG A 27 6.80 6.45 3.78
CA ARG A 27 8.04 7.11 4.20
C ARG A 27 8.23 8.48 3.55
N LEU A 28 7.99 8.57 2.24
CA LEU A 28 8.21 9.79 1.46
C LEU A 28 7.12 10.86 1.63
N TYR A 29 5.90 10.45 2.01
CA TYR A 29 4.78 11.36 2.20
C TYR A 29 4.88 12.14 3.52
N SER A 30 5.63 13.24 3.50
CA SER A 30 5.88 14.12 4.66
C SER A 30 4.90 15.29 4.80
N LYS A 31 4.29 15.74 3.69
CA LYS A 31 3.39 16.91 3.66
C LYS A 31 2.05 16.55 3.01
N PRO A 32 0.91 17.01 3.57
CA PRO A 32 -0.39 16.85 2.95
C PRO A 32 -0.43 17.36 1.50
N GLY A 33 -1.01 16.56 0.60
CA GLY A 33 -1.28 16.97 -0.79
C GLY A 33 -0.15 16.73 -1.79
N ASN A 34 1.01 16.21 -1.36
CA ASN A 34 2.18 16.06 -2.24
C ASN A 34 2.21 14.74 -3.07
N TYR A 35 1.04 14.20 -3.43
CA TYR A 35 0.94 12.86 -4.03
C TYR A 35 1.68 12.71 -5.36
N ALA A 36 1.61 13.72 -6.23
CA ALA A 36 2.27 13.67 -7.54
C ALA A 36 3.80 13.68 -7.43
N VAL A 37 4.36 14.39 -6.45
CA VAL A 37 5.82 14.42 -6.22
C VAL A 37 6.29 13.08 -5.67
N VAL A 38 5.55 12.49 -4.72
CA VAL A 38 5.87 11.15 -4.21
C VAL A 38 5.76 10.13 -5.34
N GLY A 39 4.70 10.19 -6.15
CA GLY A 39 4.49 9.29 -7.28
C GLY A 39 5.66 9.28 -8.25
N ARG A 40 6.22 10.46 -8.59
CA ARG A 40 7.42 10.57 -9.41
C ARG A 40 8.67 9.90 -8.81
N LYS A 41 8.77 9.79 -7.48
CA LYS A 41 9.92 9.16 -6.81
C LYS A 41 9.83 7.64 -6.76
N VAL A 42 8.61 7.10 -6.77
CA VAL A 42 8.34 5.66 -6.67
C VAL A 42 7.80 5.08 -7.98
N GLU A 43 7.87 5.85 -9.07
CA GLU A 43 7.40 5.45 -10.41
C GLU A 43 5.90 5.08 -10.49
N HIS A 44 5.09 5.66 -9.61
CA HIS A 44 3.63 5.45 -9.57
C HIS A 44 2.83 6.73 -9.82
N SER A 45 1.56 6.56 -10.21
CA SER A 45 0.65 7.69 -10.36
C SER A 45 0.33 8.35 -9.02
N GLY A 46 0.08 9.67 -9.02
CA GLY A 46 -0.38 10.36 -7.81
C GLY A 46 -1.68 9.79 -7.24
N SER A 47 -2.55 9.24 -8.08
CA SER A 47 -3.75 8.49 -7.67
C SER A 47 -3.43 7.20 -6.93
N THR A 48 -2.42 6.45 -7.37
CA THR A 48 -1.92 5.25 -6.70
C THR A 48 -1.39 5.61 -5.31
N VAL A 49 -0.55 6.64 -5.23
CA VAL A 49 -0.05 7.16 -3.94
C VAL A 49 -1.21 7.56 -3.01
N ALA A 50 -2.19 8.31 -3.52
CA ALA A 50 -3.34 8.74 -2.72
C ALA A 50 -4.18 7.56 -2.22
N ARG A 51 -4.33 6.48 -3.00
CA ARG A 51 -5.05 5.26 -2.62
C ARG A 51 -4.42 4.61 -1.39
N TYR A 52 -3.10 4.46 -1.39
CA TYR A 52 -2.36 3.82 -0.31
C TYR A 52 -2.22 4.72 0.92
N ILE A 53 -1.91 6.03 0.77
CA ILE A 53 -1.85 6.96 1.90
C ILE A 53 -3.21 7.10 2.61
N LYS A 54 -4.31 7.18 1.85
CA LYS A 54 -5.66 7.29 2.44
C LYS A 54 -6.21 5.93 2.88
N MET A 55 -5.56 4.83 2.51
CA MET A 55 -6.04 3.46 2.65
C MET A 55 -7.51 3.34 2.19
N LYS A 56 -7.83 3.95 1.03
CA LYS A 56 -9.21 4.05 0.54
C LYS A 56 -9.73 2.66 0.18
N GLY A 57 -10.87 2.28 0.76
CA GLY A 57 -11.48 0.95 0.54
C GLY A 57 -10.93 -0.16 1.43
N THR A 58 -9.93 0.13 2.27
CA THR A 58 -9.35 -0.87 3.19
C THR A 58 -10.23 -1.04 4.43
N PRO A 59 -10.50 -2.29 4.90
CA PRO A 59 -11.19 -2.54 6.16
C PRO A 59 -10.47 -1.91 7.36
N GLN A 60 -11.23 -1.46 8.36
CA GLN A 60 -10.65 -0.74 9.52
C GLN A 60 -9.64 -1.58 10.30
N ILE A 61 -9.85 -2.88 10.44
CA ILE A 61 -8.92 -3.78 11.12
C ILE A 61 -7.53 -3.79 10.47
N VAL A 62 -7.47 -3.74 9.14
CA VAL A 62 -6.21 -3.72 8.38
C VAL A 62 -5.51 -2.36 8.51
N LYS A 63 -6.27 -1.26 8.56
CA LYS A 63 -5.66 0.06 8.79
C LYS A 63 -4.99 0.17 10.15
N HIS A 64 -5.61 -0.41 11.17
CA HIS A 64 -5.09 -0.39 12.52
C HIS A 64 -3.74 -1.11 12.61
N THR A 65 -3.68 -2.36 12.13
CA THR A 65 -2.46 -3.17 12.14
C THR A 65 -1.36 -2.60 11.23
N PHE A 66 -1.73 -2.04 10.07
CA PHE A 66 -0.75 -1.44 9.16
C PHE A 66 -0.08 -0.19 9.76
N ALA A 67 -0.86 0.69 10.41
CA ALA A 67 -0.33 1.90 11.03
C ALA A 67 0.63 1.58 12.19
N GLU A 68 0.37 0.51 12.94
CA GLU A 68 1.26 0.00 13.99
C GLU A 68 2.60 -0.46 13.38
N VAL A 69 2.56 -1.39 12.41
CA VAL A 69 3.75 -1.96 11.79
C VAL A 69 4.61 -0.91 11.08
N VAL A 70 3.99 0.02 10.33
CA VAL A 70 4.74 1.06 9.59
C VAL A 70 5.29 2.14 10.51
N ARG A 71 4.58 2.54 11.59
CA ARG A 71 5.13 3.53 12.54
C ARG A 71 6.26 2.97 13.39
N GLU A 72 6.20 1.71 13.78
CA GLU A 72 7.28 1.08 14.57
C GLU A 72 8.56 0.90 13.76
N GLY A 73 8.44 0.56 12.47
CA GLY A 73 9.59 0.44 11.56
C GLY A 73 10.37 1.74 11.35
N VAL A 74 9.72 2.91 11.49
CA VAL A 74 10.36 4.24 11.35
C VAL A 74 11.11 4.67 12.63
N LYS A 75 10.74 4.16 13.80
CA LYS A 75 11.37 4.54 15.08
C LYS A 75 12.63 3.74 15.44
N LYS A 76 12.90 2.63 14.75
CA LYS A 76 14.00 1.70 15.05
C LYS A 76 15.22 1.82 14.13
N GLN A 77 15.33 2.90 13.34
CA GLN A 77 16.51 3.17 12.49
C GLN A 77 17.36 4.28 13.08
#